data_AF-A0A3L7SK31-F1
#
_entry.id   AF-A0A3L7SK31-F1
#
_cell.length_a   1.000
_cell.length_b   1.000
_cell.length_c   1.000
_cell.angle_alpha   90.00
_cell.angle_beta   90.00
_cell.angle_gamma   90.00
#
_symmetry.space_group_name_H-M   'P 1'
#
loop_
_entity.id
_entity.type
_entity.pdbx_description
1 polymer ?
#
loop_
_entity_poly.entity_id
_entity_poly.type
_entity_poly.pdbx_seq_one_letter_code
_entity_poly.pdbx_strand_id
1 'polypeptide(L)'
;RNPRSDQINPVAYNTAVAQTVLPAELVATLPPESGLSIDLRNSQHGLLKRLEEAGALSELGAAEISRLWKVAPQESAIIVARYEGRLELPALVERRIGRGRVMMMTTSVDDPKWNDIVGSALSFVFSDQLTQYLSQQTSLACNFQVGNEVLVPLDRDQNLRKVVVRMPDFKQHFQEIPDDAKAFRIRDLTALGSYQVDSTEGNLGFHSGFSINLPAGESDLRRLEPKDLDDLLGEGRYSMSRDPGSLERNVQTGRLGREIYGFLIGLLVCVFALEQLTATWFYRTENA
;
A
#
# COMPACT_ATOMS: atom_id res chain seq x y z
N ARG A 1 -1.91 23.37 -25.38
CA ARG A 1 -3.37 23.57 -25.18
C ARG A 1 -4.02 22.28 -25.66
N ASN A 2 -4.62 21.48 -24.78
CA ASN A 2 -5.23 20.21 -25.21
C ASN A 2 -6.35 20.48 -26.21
N PRO A 3 -6.47 19.70 -27.29
CA PRO A 3 -7.60 19.80 -28.20
C PRO A 3 -8.87 19.44 -27.42
N ARG A 4 -9.89 20.28 -27.53
CA ARG A 4 -11.24 19.97 -27.02
C ARG A 4 -11.86 18.88 -27.89
N SER A 5 -12.76 18.06 -27.34
CA SER A 5 -13.38 16.96 -28.08
C SER A 5 -14.18 17.40 -29.32
N ASP A 6 -14.60 18.67 -29.38
CA ASP A 6 -15.26 19.29 -30.54
C ASP A 6 -14.29 19.72 -31.67
N GLN A 7 -12.97 19.67 -31.43
CA GLN A 7 -11.90 20.08 -32.36
C GLN A 7 -11.00 18.92 -32.80
N ILE A 8 -11.42 17.67 -32.58
CA ILE A 8 -10.66 16.48 -33.01
C ILE A 8 -10.63 16.43 -34.54
N ASN A 9 -9.42 16.47 -35.11
CA ASN A 9 -9.22 16.28 -36.55
C ASN A 9 -9.05 14.78 -36.86
N PRO A 10 -10.06 14.08 -37.42
CA PRO A 10 -9.99 12.63 -37.63
C PRO A 10 -8.84 12.20 -38.55
N VAL A 11 -8.43 13.06 -39.49
CA VAL A 11 -7.33 12.77 -40.43
C VAL A 11 -6.00 12.61 -39.69
N ALA A 12 -5.77 13.39 -38.63
CA ALA A 12 -4.55 13.29 -37.84
C ALA A 12 -4.46 11.97 -37.05
N TYR A 13 -5.61 11.49 -36.56
CA TYR A 13 -5.70 10.25 -35.78
C TYR A 13 -5.80 8.99 -36.64
N ASN A 14 -6.07 9.12 -37.94
CA ASN A 14 -6.09 8.00 -38.90
C ASN A 14 -4.79 7.89 -39.72
N THR A 15 -3.72 8.57 -39.31
CA THR A 15 -2.39 8.36 -39.91
C THR A 15 -1.87 6.96 -39.59
N ALA A 16 -1.01 6.40 -40.46
CA ALA A 16 -0.43 5.07 -40.25
C ALA A 16 0.27 4.95 -38.89
N VAL A 17 0.99 6.00 -38.46
CA VAL A 17 1.68 6.06 -37.16
C VAL A 17 0.68 6.12 -35.99
N ALA A 18 -0.43 6.84 -36.11
CA ALA A 18 -1.45 6.84 -35.06
C ALA A 18 -2.11 5.46 -34.93
N GLN A 19 -2.39 4.80 -36.06
CA GLN A 19 -3.02 3.48 -36.10
C GLN A 19 -2.12 2.34 -35.63
N THR A 20 -0.80 2.54 -35.49
CA THR A 20 0.04 1.57 -34.78
C THR A 20 -0.29 1.50 -33.29
N VAL A 21 -0.82 2.58 -32.71
CA VAL A 21 -1.09 2.69 -31.26
C VAL A 21 -2.58 2.63 -30.93
N LEU A 22 -3.43 3.31 -31.72
CA LEU A 22 -4.83 3.48 -31.36
C LEU A 22 -5.62 2.15 -31.41
N PRO A 23 -6.61 1.96 -30.53
CA PRO A 23 -7.47 0.77 -30.56
C PRO A 23 -8.44 0.72 -31.75
N ALA A 24 -8.77 1.88 -32.34
CA ALA A 24 -9.75 1.98 -33.41
C ALA A 24 -9.48 3.19 -34.32
N GLU A 25 -9.97 3.11 -35.55
CA GLU A 25 -10.01 4.22 -36.50
C GLU A 25 -11.22 5.11 -36.24
N LEU A 26 -11.04 6.43 -36.31
CA LEU A 26 -12.11 7.40 -36.15
C LEU A 26 -12.83 7.59 -37.49
N VAL A 27 -14.10 7.18 -37.57
CA VAL A 27 -14.87 7.25 -38.83
C VAL A 27 -15.62 8.57 -38.93
N ALA A 28 -16.54 8.82 -38.02
CA ALA A 28 -17.39 10.01 -38.03
C ALA A 28 -18.01 10.26 -36.65
N THR A 29 -18.36 11.51 -36.36
CA THR A 29 -19.19 11.84 -35.20
C THR A 29 -20.67 11.60 -35.53
N LEU A 30 -21.41 10.99 -34.62
CA LEU A 30 -22.85 10.78 -34.72
C LEU A 30 -23.56 11.46 -33.55
N PRO A 31 -24.58 12.30 -33.81
CA PRO A 31 -25.64 12.53 -32.84
C PRO A 31 -26.55 11.29 -32.86
N PRO A 32 -26.75 10.58 -31.74
CA PRO A 32 -27.69 9.48 -31.69
C PRO A 32 -29.14 9.99 -31.76
N GLU A 33 -30.05 9.19 -32.32
CA GLU A 33 -31.45 9.56 -32.51
C GLU A 33 -32.23 9.73 -31.18
N SER A 34 -31.76 9.06 -30.14
CA SER A 34 -32.22 9.18 -28.75
C SER A 34 -31.02 9.00 -27.82
N GLY A 35 -31.09 9.53 -26.60
CA GLY A 35 -30.07 9.31 -25.57
C GLY A 35 -29.68 7.84 -25.48
N LEU A 36 -28.41 7.54 -25.77
CA LEU A 36 -27.86 6.18 -25.67
C LEU A 36 -27.25 5.99 -24.29
N SER A 37 -27.43 4.81 -23.71
CA SER A 37 -26.75 4.33 -22.52
C SER A 37 -25.60 3.39 -22.91
N ILE A 38 -24.66 3.16 -22.00
CA ILE A 38 -23.59 2.18 -22.19
C ILE A 38 -24.03 0.84 -21.58
N ASP A 39 -24.02 -0.23 -22.36
CA ASP A 39 -24.25 -1.59 -21.85
C ASP A 39 -23.00 -2.12 -21.14
N LEU A 40 -23.13 -2.25 -19.82
CA LEU A 40 -22.07 -2.70 -18.92
C LEU A 40 -22.37 -4.08 -18.30
N ARG A 41 -23.49 -4.73 -18.67
CA ARG A 41 -24.03 -5.90 -17.96
C ARG A 41 -23.26 -7.20 -18.20
N ASN A 42 -22.50 -7.30 -19.29
CA ASN A 42 -22.01 -8.58 -19.82
C ASN A 42 -20.48 -8.70 -19.95
N SER A 43 -19.72 -7.83 -19.29
CA SER A 43 -18.27 -7.75 -19.54
C SER A 43 -17.46 -8.12 -18.29
N GLN A 44 -16.77 -9.27 -18.35
CA GLN A 44 -15.84 -9.75 -17.32
C GLN A 44 -14.53 -8.94 -17.27
N HIS A 45 -14.55 -7.73 -17.83
CA HIS A 45 -13.37 -6.92 -18.02
C HIS A 45 -12.90 -6.30 -16.70
N GLY A 46 -11.58 -6.34 -16.44
CA GLY A 46 -11.02 -5.90 -15.16
C GLY A 46 -11.31 -4.43 -14.81
N LEU A 47 -11.45 -3.55 -15.80
CA LEU A 47 -11.87 -2.16 -15.58
C LEU A 47 -13.30 -2.08 -15.03
N LEU A 48 -14.23 -2.86 -15.58
CA LEU A 48 -15.63 -2.80 -15.17
C LEU A 48 -15.83 -3.35 -13.76
N LYS A 49 -15.11 -4.41 -13.41
CA LYS A 49 -15.09 -4.92 -12.03
C LYS A 49 -14.63 -3.85 -11.04
N ARG A 50 -13.61 -3.07 -11.37
CA ARG A 50 -13.14 -1.95 -10.51
C ARG A 50 -14.19 -0.85 -10.36
N LEU A 51 -14.87 -0.51 -11.45
CA LEU A 51 -15.96 0.46 -11.41
C LEU A 51 -17.15 -0.05 -10.61
N GLU A 52 -17.42 -1.36 -10.62
CA GLU A 52 -18.43 -2.00 -9.78
C GLU A 52 -18.05 -1.91 -8.29
N GLU A 53 -16.82 -2.28 -7.95
CA GLU A 53 -16.28 -2.18 -6.59
C GLU A 53 -16.29 -0.73 -6.06
N ALA A 54 -16.09 0.24 -6.95
CA ALA A 54 -16.18 1.67 -6.64
C ALA A 54 -17.62 2.24 -6.64
N GLY A 55 -18.64 1.42 -6.93
CA GLY A 55 -20.04 1.85 -7.00
C GLY A 55 -20.40 2.72 -8.21
N ALA A 56 -19.48 2.89 -9.16
CA ALA A 56 -19.62 3.78 -10.32
C ALA A 56 -20.25 3.10 -11.55
N LEU A 57 -20.31 1.76 -11.58
CA LEU A 57 -20.76 1.02 -12.77
C LEU A 57 -22.21 1.33 -13.14
N SER A 58 -23.12 1.34 -12.16
CA SER A 58 -24.55 1.60 -12.39
C SER A 58 -24.80 3.03 -12.88
N GLU A 59 -24.09 4.01 -12.31
CA GLU A 59 -24.19 5.42 -12.73
C GLU A 59 -23.64 5.61 -14.14
N LEU A 60 -22.55 4.93 -14.50
CA LEU A 60 -21.98 4.98 -15.84
C LEU A 60 -22.91 4.36 -16.89
N GLY A 61 -23.60 3.27 -16.54
CA GLY A 61 -24.59 2.64 -17.43
C GLY A 61 -25.84 3.49 -17.61
N ALA A 62 -26.23 4.26 -16.59
CA ALA A 62 -27.39 5.15 -16.62
C ALA A 62 -27.12 6.51 -17.28
N ALA A 63 -25.86 6.88 -17.50
CA ALA A 63 -25.49 8.17 -18.08
C ALA A 63 -25.99 8.27 -19.52
N GLU A 64 -26.67 9.39 -19.84
CA GLU A 64 -27.15 9.64 -21.18
C GLU A 64 -26.02 10.16 -22.08
N ILE A 65 -25.90 9.56 -23.26
CA ILE A 65 -24.92 9.92 -24.27
C ILE A 65 -25.65 10.58 -25.45
N SER A 66 -25.41 11.88 -25.61
CA SER A 66 -26.00 12.71 -26.65
C SER A 66 -25.11 12.89 -27.88
N ARG A 67 -23.83 12.48 -27.82
CA ARG A 67 -22.93 12.47 -28.97
C ARG A 67 -21.79 11.46 -28.78
N LEU A 68 -21.43 10.80 -29.87
CA LEU A 68 -20.35 9.81 -29.90
C LEU A 68 -19.60 9.81 -31.23
N TRP A 69 -18.43 9.20 -31.21
CA TRP A 69 -17.64 8.84 -32.38
C TRP A 69 -17.98 7.43 -32.81
N LYS A 70 -18.39 7.28 -34.07
CA LYS A 70 -18.36 5.99 -34.75
C LYS A 70 -16.90 5.65 -35.02
N VAL A 71 -16.48 4.51 -34.52
CA VAL A 71 -15.13 4.00 -34.69
C VAL A 71 -15.14 2.62 -35.34
N ALA A 72 -14.06 2.29 -36.06
CA ALA A 72 -13.80 0.96 -36.58
C ALA A 72 -12.67 0.33 -35.75
N PRO A 73 -12.97 -0.61 -34.83
CA PRO A 73 -11.95 -1.26 -34.02
C PRO A 73 -10.93 -2.02 -34.88
N GLN A 74 -9.67 -1.97 -34.47
CA GLN A 74 -8.60 -2.78 -35.05
C GLN A 74 -8.82 -4.27 -34.74
N GLU A 75 -8.28 -5.19 -35.55
CA GLU A 75 -8.45 -6.63 -35.32
C GLU A 75 -7.94 -7.10 -33.96
N SER A 76 -6.86 -6.49 -33.45
CA SER A 76 -6.28 -6.79 -32.14
C SER A 76 -6.98 -6.08 -30.97
N ALA A 77 -8.06 -5.35 -31.23
CA ALA A 77 -8.75 -4.56 -30.21
C ALA A 77 -9.82 -5.38 -29.47
N ILE A 78 -9.95 -5.13 -28.18
CA ILE A 78 -10.94 -5.73 -27.29
C ILE A 78 -12.02 -4.68 -27.05
N ILE A 79 -13.26 -5.00 -27.42
CA ILE A 79 -14.39 -4.10 -27.15
C ILE A 79 -14.85 -4.37 -25.72
N VAL A 80 -14.64 -3.40 -24.84
CA VAL A 80 -14.89 -3.51 -23.40
C VAL A 80 -16.37 -3.30 -23.07
N ALA A 81 -16.98 -2.33 -23.74
CA ALA A 81 -18.40 -2.00 -23.59
C ALA A 81 -18.95 -1.45 -24.91
N ARG A 82 -20.27 -1.57 -25.08
CA ARG A 82 -21.02 -1.09 -26.25
C ARG A 82 -22.14 -0.16 -25.83
N TYR A 83 -22.61 0.68 -26.73
CA TYR A 83 -23.84 1.43 -26.50
C TYR A 83 -25.06 0.52 -26.67
N GLU A 84 -26.08 0.72 -25.84
CA GLU A 84 -27.35 0.02 -25.97
C GLU A 84 -28.07 0.45 -27.25
N GLY A 85 -28.38 -0.48 -28.16
CA GLY A 85 -29.10 -0.17 -29.38
C GLY A 85 -28.79 -1.11 -30.54
N ARG A 86 -29.49 -0.93 -31.66
CA ARG A 86 -29.41 -1.85 -32.82
C ARG A 86 -28.07 -1.86 -33.54
N LEU A 87 -27.28 -0.78 -33.41
CA LEU A 87 -26.01 -0.63 -34.13
C LEU A 87 -24.81 -1.16 -33.35
N GLU A 88 -25.01 -1.63 -32.10
CA GLU A 88 -23.99 -2.23 -31.22
C GLU A 88 -22.65 -1.47 -31.23
N LEU A 89 -22.72 -0.14 -31.27
CA LEU A 89 -21.54 0.71 -31.45
C LEU A 89 -20.58 0.55 -30.25
N PRO A 90 -19.26 0.46 -30.47
CA PRO A 90 -18.30 0.36 -29.36
C PRO A 90 -18.33 1.65 -28.55
N ALA A 91 -18.46 1.55 -27.22
CA ALA A 91 -18.38 2.67 -26.29
C ALA A 91 -16.98 2.81 -25.69
N LEU A 92 -16.38 1.66 -25.37
CA LEU A 92 -15.07 1.53 -24.77
C LEU A 92 -14.28 0.45 -25.50
N VAL A 93 -13.09 0.79 -25.99
CA VAL A 93 -12.24 -0.11 -26.76
C VAL A 93 -10.83 -0.12 -26.16
N GLU A 94 -10.31 -1.30 -25.87
CA GLU A 94 -8.94 -1.52 -25.37
C GLU A 94 -8.08 -2.13 -26.48
N ARG A 95 -6.80 -1.76 -26.52
CA ARG A 95 -5.76 -2.47 -27.27
C ARG A 95 -4.54 -2.67 -26.40
N ARG A 96 -3.95 -3.87 -26.49
CA ARG A 96 -2.71 -4.22 -25.79
C ARG A 96 -1.56 -4.19 -26.79
N ILE A 97 -0.49 -3.47 -26.44
CA ILE A 97 0.71 -3.33 -27.27
C ILE A 97 1.91 -3.63 -26.39
N GLY A 98 2.48 -4.83 -26.57
CA GLY A 98 3.50 -5.36 -25.65
C GLY A 98 2.97 -5.40 -24.22
N ARG A 99 3.68 -4.72 -23.29
CA ARG A 99 3.24 -4.56 -21.90
C ARG A 99 2.33 -3.35 -21.70
N GLY A 100 2.08 -2.51 -22.69
CA GLY A 100 1.23 -1.31 -22.57
C GLY A 100 -0.25 -1.60 -22.85
N ARG A 101 -1.14 -0.79 -22.27
CA ARG A 101 -2.57 -0.77 -22.58
C ARG A 101 -2.96 0.60 -23.09
N VAL A 102 -3.74 0.63 -24.15
CA VAL A 102 -4.33 1.84 -24.71
C VAL A 102 -5.84 1.65 -24.67
N MET A 103 -6.55 2.63 -24.13
CA MET A 103 -8.00 2.62 -24.06
C MET A 103 -8.55 3.84 -24.79
N MET A 104 -9.63 3.62 -25.53
CA MET A 104 -10.37 4.63 -26.24
C MET A 104 -11.81 4.64 -25.76
N MET A 105 -12.26 5.81 -25.34
CA MET A 105 -13.66 6.11 -25.09
C MET A 105 -14.20 6.90 -26.28
N THR A 106 -15.36 6.49 -26.79
CA THR A 106 -15.94 7.05 -28.02
C THR A 106 -16.89 8.21 -27.77
N THR A 107 -16.98 8.72 -26.55
CA THR A 107 -17.68 9.98 -26.24
C THR A 107 -16.70 10.94 -25.56
N SER A 108 -17.10 12.20 -25.43
CA SER A 108 -16.26 13.26 -24.85
C SER A 108 -15.96 13.02 -23.37
N VAL A 109 -14.81 13.48 -22.92
CA VAL A 109 -14.43 13.54 -21.49
C VAL A 109 -14.35 14.97 -20.95
N ASP A 110 -14.56 15.98 -21.79
CA ASP A 110 -14.39 17.40 -21.45
C ASP A 110 -15.59 18.29 -21.83
N ASP A 111 -16.49 17.80 -22.68
CA ASP A 111 -17.66 18.54 -23.17
C ASP A 111 -18.97 17.92 -22.64
N PRO A 112 -19.67 18.57 -21.69
CA PRO A 112 -20.92 18.05 -21.11
C PRO A 112 -22.08 18.02 -22.12
N LYS A 113 -21.93 18.62 -23.32
CA LYS A 113 -22.96 18.51 -24.37
C LYS A 113 -23.00 17.13 -25.04
N TRP A 114 -21.97 16.31 -24.84
CA TRP A 114 -21.88 14.99 -25.45
C TRP A 114 -22.41 13.89 -24.54
N ASN A 115 -22.34 14.09 -23.22
CA ASN A 115 -22.81 13.14 -22.23
C ASN A 115 -22.91 13.77 -20.83
N ASP A 116 -23.70 13.14 -19.97
CA ASP A 116 -23.90 13.55 -18.59
C ASP A 116 -22.74 13.15 -17.64
N ILE A 117 -21.81 12.30 -18.10
CA ILE A 117 -20.68 11.81 -17.30
C ILE A 117 -19.78 12.98 -16.90
N VAL A 118 -19.45 13.88 -17.84
CA VAL A 118 -18.55 15.02 -17.60
C VAL A 118 -19.10 15.98 -16.55
N GLY A 119 -20.42 16.12 -16.47
CA GLY A 119 -21.08 17.02 -15.51
C GLY A 119 -21.24 16.46 -14.10
N SER A 120 -20.95 15.17 -13.89
CA SER A 120 -21.21 14.47 -12.64
C SER A 120 -19.93 14.09 -11.89
N ALA A 121 -20.08 13.76 -10.60
CA ALA A 121 -18.98 13.26 -9.77
C ALA A 121 -18.36 11.95 -10.31
N LEU A 122 -19.13 11.22 -11.13
CA LEU A 122 -18.71 10.01 -11.81
C LEU A 122 -17.45 10.22 -12.66
N SER A 123 -17.27 11.38 -13.29
CA SER A 123 -16.09 11.70 -14.10
C SER A 123 -14.78 11.52 -13.32
N PHE A 124 -14.76 11.90 -12.04
CA PHE A 124 -13.59 11.76 -11.17
C PHE A 124 -13.31 10.30 -10.82
N VAL A 125 -14.34 9.56 -10.39
CA VAL A 125 -14.21 8.14 -10.04
C VAL A 125 -13.78 7.34 -11.27
N PHE A 126 -14.41 7.60 -12.42
CA PHE A 126 -14.06 6.95 -13.68
C PHE A 126 -12.61 7.24 -14.09
N SER A 127 -12.17 8.50 -14.00
CA SER A 127 -10.79 8.89 -14.36
C SER A 127 -9.75 8.25 -13.44
N ASP A 128 -10.01 8.20 -12.13
CA ASP A 128 -9.14 7.53 -11.15
C ASP A 128 -9.04 6.03 -11.43
N GLN A 129 -10.18 5.34 -11.58
CA GLN A 129 -10.19 3.89 -11.83
C GLN A 129 -9.57 3.54 -13.19
N LEU A 130 -9.80 4.37 -14.23
CA LEU A 130 -9.16 4.20 -15.53
C LEU A 130 -7.64 4.40 -15.43
N THR A 131 -7.17 5.39 -14.65
CA THR A 131 -5.74 5.64 -14.44
C THR A 131 -5.08 4.48 -13.69
N GLN A 132 -5.71 3.97 -12.63
CA GLN A 132 -5.21 2.80 -11.89
C GLN A 132 -5.17 1.54 -12.78
N TYR A 133 -6.19 1.35 -13.62
CA TYR A 133 -6.25 0.23 -14.56
C TYR A 133 -5.17 0.32 -15.64
N LEU A 134 -5.00 1.48 -16.28
CA LEU A 134 -4.05 1.70 -17.37
C LEU A 134 -2.59 1.73 -16.92
N SER A 135 -2.33 2.25 -15.71
CA SER A 135 -0.99 2.23 -15.10
C SER A 135 -0.55 0.81 -14.72
N GLN A 136 -1.41 -0.20 -14.89
CA GLN A 136 -1.15 -1.56 -14.43
C GLN A 136 -0.71 -1.59 -12.97
N GLN A 137 -1.39 -0.82 -12.11
CA GLN A 137 -1.58 -1.24 -10.73
C GLN A 137 -2.50 -2.48 -10.70
N THR A 138 -2.15 -3.52 -11.47
CA THR A 138 -2.36 -4.88 -11.04
C THR A 138 -1.60 -4.97 -9.74
N SER A 139 -2.39 -4.95 -8.66
CA SER A 139 -2.24 -5.46 -7.30
C SER A 139 -1.06 -6.39 -7.01
N LEU A 140 0.14 -6.09 -7.48
CA LEU A 140 1.36 -6.44 -6.80
C LEU A 140 1.28 -5.61 -5.53
N ALA A 141 0.83 -6.26 -4.45
CA ALA A 141 1.08 -5.71 -3.13
C ALA A 141 2.59 -5.54 -3.06
N CYS A 142 3.07 -4.32 -3.22
CA CYS A 142 4.50 -4.00 -3.07
C CYS A 142 4.80 -3.65 -1.61
N ASN A 143 3.83 -3.82 -0.70
CA ASN A 143 3.96 -3.53 0.71
C ASN A 143 3.43 -4.73 1.49
N PHE A 144 4.31 -5.37 2.25
CA PHE A 144 4.00 -6.48 3.13
C PHE A 144 4.38 -6.14 4.58
N GLN A 145 3.82 -6.88 5.53
CA GLN A 145 4.25 -6.79 6.93
C GLN A 145 5.32 -7.85 7.22
N VAL A 146 6.22 -7.55 8.16
CA VAL A 146 7.25 -8.49 8.61
C VAL A 146 6.62 -9.80 9.09
N GLY A 147 7.22 -10.93 8.71
CA GLY A 147 6.72 -12.26 9.04
C GLY A 147 5.66 -12.84 8.10
N ASN A 148 5.09 -12.05 7.18
CA ASN A 148 4.17 -12.58 6.17
C ASN A 148 4.94 -13.21 4.99
N GLU A 149 4.38 -14.28 4.41
CA GLU A 149 4.88 -14.83 3.15
C GLU A 149 4.59 -13.85 2.00
N VAL A 150 5.61 -13.60 1.17
CA VAL A 150 5.48 -12.73 -0.01
C VAL A 150 5.33 -13.60 -1.25
N LEU A 151 4.22 -13.40 -1.97
CA LEU A 151 3.96 -14.06 -3.26
C LEU A 151 4.27 -13.08 -4.39
N VAL A 152 5.30 -13.37 -5.18
CA VAL A 152 5.65 -12.57 -6.37
C VAL A 152 5.16 -13.31 -7.61
N PRO A 153 4.16 -12.78 -8.34
CA PRO A 153 3.70 -13.36 -9.60
C PRO A 153 4.78 -13.25 -10.68
N LEU A 154 4.82 -14.27 -11.54
CA LEU A 154 5.71 -14.35 -12.70
C LEU A 154 4.87 -14.09 -13.96
N ASP A 155 5.40 -13.27 -14.86
CA ASP A 155 4.77 -13.07 -16.17
C ASP A 155 4.85 -14.37 -16.98
N ARG A 156 3.71 -14.85 -17.48
CA ARG A 156 3.58 -16.16 -18.17
C ARG A 156 4.52 -16.34 -19.38
N ASP A 157 5.01 -15.26 -19.96
CA ASP A 157 5.88 -15.28 -21.13
C ASP A 157 7.39 -15.36 -20.78
N GLN A 158 7.74 -15.33 -19.49
CA GLN A 158 9.14 -15.37 -19.04
C GLN A 158 9.44 -16.72 -18.37
N ASN A 159 10.22 -17.56 -19.05
CA ASN A 159 10.66 -18.86 -18.52
C ASN A 159 11.84 -18.66 -17.56
N LEU A 160 11.56 -18.06 -16.40
CA LEU A 160 12.55 -17.72 -15.38
C LEU A 160 12.90 -18.97 -14.56
N ARG A 161 14.17 -19.37 -14.62
CA ARG A 161 14.67 -20.54 -13.87
C ARG A 161 15.31 -20.17 -12.54
N LYS A 162 15.95 -19.00 -12.48
CA LYS A 162 16.70 -18.57 -11.30
C LYS A 162 16.63 -17.07 -11.08
N VAL A 163 16.18 -16.69 -9.89
CA VAL A 163 16.07 -15.32 -9.44
C VAL A 163 17.03 -15.04 -8.28
N VAL A 164 17.47 -13.79 -8.19
CA VAL A 164 18.20 -13.25 -7.05
C VAL A 164 17.31 -12.25 -6.32
N VAL A 165 17.09 -12.50 -5.04
CA VAL A 165 16.40 -11.60 -4.12
C VAL A 165 17.47 -10.83 -3.35
N ARG A 166 17.58 -9.53 -3.59
CA ARG A 166 18.43 -8.62 -2.82
C ARG A 166 17.63 -8.07 -1.64
N MET A 167 18.18 -8.25 -0.46
CA MET A 167 17.59 -7.81 0.80
C MET A 167 18.09 -6.41 1.19
N PRO A 168 17.35 -5.67 2.03
CA PRO A 168 17.75 -4.36 2.53
C PRO A 168 19.08 -4.36 3.30
N ASP A 169 19.48 -5.50 3.87
CA ASP A 169 20.72 -5.68 4.63
C ASP A 169 21.94 -6.03 3.74
N PHE A 170 21.82 -5.80 2.44
CA PHE A 170 22.80 -6.13 1.39
C PHE A 170 23.07 -7.63 1.21
N LYS A 171 22.27 -8.52 1.82
CA LYS A 171 22.34 -9.95 1.53
C LYS A 171 21.63 -10.27 0.22
N GLN A 172 22.09 -11.33 -0.42
CA GLN A 172 21.48 -11.87 -1.63
C GLN A 172 21.07 -13.31 -1.38
N HIS A 173 19.85 -13.65 -1.78
CA HIS A 173 19.33 -15.00 -1.73
C HIS A 173 18.97 -15.45 -3.14
N PHE A 174 19.51 -16.60 -3.54
CA PHE A 174 19.22 -17.21 -4.84
C PHE A 174 18.11 -18.23 -4.66
N GLN A 175 17.08 -18.13 -5.50
CA GLN A 175 15.97 -19.06 -5.50
C GLN A 175 15.77 -19.61 -6.91
N GLU A 176 15.66 -20.93 -6.99
CA GLU A 176 15.28 -21.63 -8.21
C GLU A 176 13.75 -21.69 -8.31
N ILE A 177 13.25 -21.42 -9.50
CA ILE A 177 11.82 -21.39 -9.80
C ILE A 177 11.50 -22.63 -10.62
N PRO A 178 10.50 -23.45 -10.22
CA PRO A 178 10.06 -24.59 -11.02
C PRO A 178 9.58 -24.16 -12.41
N ASP A 179 9.87 -24.97 -13.43
CA ASP A 179 9.35 -24.76 -14.78
C ASP A 179 7.80 -24.68 -14.73
N ASP A 180 7.20 -23.67 -15.38
CA ASP A 180 5.75 -23.35 -15.40
C ASP A 180 5.15 -22.76 -14.09
N ALA A 181 5.98 -22.32 -13.14
CA ALA A 181 5.48 -21.60 -11.97
C ALA A 181 4.89 -20.24 -12.35
N LYS A 182 3.63 -19.99 -11.95
CA LYS A 182 2.93 -18.70 -12.16
C LYS A 182 3.28 -17.63 -11.12
N ALA A 183 3.87 -18.04 -10.00
CA ALA A 183 4.32 -17.20 -8.91
C ALA A 183 5.32 -17.97 -8.07
N PHE A 184 6.25 -17.27 -7.42
CA PHE A 184 7.13 -17.85 -6.42
C PHE A 184 6.90 -17.20 -5.06
N ARG A 185 7.20 -17.96 -4.00
CA ARG A 185 7.01 -17.55 -2.60
C ARG A 185 8.36 -17.31 -1.96
N ILE A 186 8.47 -16.19 -1.26
CA ILE A 186 9.62 -15.85 -0.44
C ILE A 186 9.18 -15.91 1.02
N ARG A 187 9.94 -16.66 1.82
CA ARG A 187 9.69 -16.92 3.25
C ARG A 187 10.80 -16.30 4.09
N ASP A 188 10.56 -16.23 5.41
CA ASP A 188 11.56 -15.86 6.41
C ASP A 188 12.15 -14.45 6.22
N LEU A 189 11.32 -13.53 5.75
CA LEU A 189 11.72 -12.15 5.52
C LEU A 189 11.70 -11.36 6.83
N THR A 190 12.87 -11.19 7.43
CA THR A 190 13.06 -10.52 8.73
C THR A 190 13.58 -9.09 8.63
N ALA A 191 14.30 -8.76 7.55
CA ALA A 191 14.83 -7.41 7.37
C ALA A 191 13.72 -6.46 6.90
N LEU A 192 13.61 -5.30 7.55
CA LEU A 192 12.67 -4.25 7.17
C LEU A 192 13.24 -3.41 6.03
N GLY A 193 12.37 -2.94 5.13
CA GLY A 193 12.75 -2.08 4.01
C GLY A 193 12.46 -2.69 2.64
N SER A 194 13.14 -2.19 1.61
CA SER A 194 12.88 -2.53 0.21
C SER A 194 13.73 -3.71 -0.28
N TYR A 195 13.05 -4.68 -0.86
CA TYR A 195 13.59 -5.85 -1.52
C TYR A 195 13.52 -5.69 -3.02
N GLN A 196 14.56 -6.17 -3.71
CA GLN A 196 14.62 -6.20 -5.16
C GLN A 196 14.77 -7.63 -5.63
N VAL A 197 14.01 -8.03 -6.63
CA VAL A 197 14.10 -9.33 -7.30
C VAL A 197 14.53 -9.11 -8.73
N ASP A 198 15.64 -9.72 -9.10
CA ASP A 198 16.14 -9.70 -10.47
C ASP A 198 16.32 -11.12 -11.02
N SER A 199 16.21 -11.28 -12.33
CA SER A 199 16.65 -12.50 -13.01
C SER A 199 18.19 -12.60 -12.95
N THR A 200 18.70 -13.82 -12.72
CA THR A 200 20.14 -14.10 -12.90
C THR A 200 20.50 -14.38 -14.36
N GLU A 201 19.51 -14.75 -15.17
CA GLU A 201 19.67 -14.96 -16.60
C GLU A 201 19.48 -13.62 -17.31
N GLY A 202 20.60 -12.95 -17.63
CA GLY A 202 20.64 -11.57 -18.14
C GLY A 202 19.92 -11.30 -19.47
N ASN A 203 19.28 -12.31 -20.07
CA ASN A 203 18.46 -12.17 -21.27
C ASN A 203 16.95 -12.05 -20.97
N LEU A 204 16.53 -12.42 -19.76
CA LEU A 204 15.17 -12.23 -19.26
C LEU A 204 15.19 -11.00 -18.34
N GLY A 205 14.76 -9.84 -18.87
CA GLY A 205 14.71 -8.55 -18.15
C GLY A 205 13.65 -8.50 -17.04
N PHE A 206 13.58 -9.51 -16.18
CA PHE A 206 12.70 -9.55 -15.03
C PHE A 206 13.29 -8.72 -13.89
N HIS A 207 12.57 -7.66 -13.54
CA HIS A 207 12.84 -6.81 -12.39
C HIS A 207 11.52 -6.62 -11.63
N SER A 208 11.52 -6.95 -10.34
CA SER A 208 10.39 -6.75 -9.44
C SER A 208 10.90 -6.22 -8.10
N GLY A 209 10.04 -5.56 -7.34
CA GLY A 209 10.41 -4.99 -6.04
C GLY A 209 9.22 -4.90 -5.11
N PHE A 210 9.47 -5.13 -3.83
CA PHE A 210 8.47 -5.01 -2.76
C PHE A 210 9.14 -4.53 -1.48
N SER A 211 8.36 -3.99 -0.56
CA SER A 211 8.82 -3.44 0.71
C SER A 211 8.15 -4.17 1.86
N ILE A 212 8.90 -4.37 2.94
CA ILE A 212 8.42 -4.97 4.17
C ILE A 212 8.44 -3.93 5.28
N ASN A 213 7.29 -3.76 5.92
CA ASN A 213 7.04 -2.76 6.94
C ASN A 213 6.72 -3.43 8.28
N LEU A 214 6.95 -2.69 9.38
CA LEU A 214 6.47 -3.07 10.70
C LEU A 214 4.93 -2.96 10.77
N PRO A 215 4.27 -3.75 11.62
CA PRO A 215 2.86 -3.54 11.94
C PRO A 215 2.65 -2.11 12.46
N ALA A 216 1.59 -1.44 11.99
CA ALA A 216 1.32 -0.05 12.35
C ALA A 216 1.17 0.18 13.87
N GLY A 217 0.76 -0.84 14.62
CA GLY A 217 0.63 -0.79 16.08
C GLY A 217 1.96 -0.67 16.82
N GLU A 218 3.08 -1.07 16.23
CA GLU A 218 4.41 -0.91 16.86
C GLU A 218 4.95 0.53 16.73
N SER A 219 4.37 1.34 15.86
CA SER A 219 4.72 2.75 15.67
C SER A 219 3.68 3.72 16.26
N ASP A 220 2.81 3.22 17.15
CA ASP A 220 1.86 4.07 17.85
C ASP A 220 2.55 4.88 18.95
N LEU A 221 2.99 6.09 18.59
CA LEU A 221 3.64 7.04 19.48
C LEU A 221 2.65 7.92 20.26
N ARG A 222 1.37 7.51 20.36
CA ARG A 222 0.41 8.22 21.22
C ARG A 222 0.89 8.20 22.66
N ARG A 223 0.67 9.32 23.34
CA ARG A 223 1.01 9.46 24.74
C ARG A 223 0.19 8.46 25.55
N LEU A 224 0.86 7.56 26.26
CA LEU A 224 0.22 6.64 27.19
C LEU A 224 -0.39 7.42 28.35
N GLU A 225 -1.63 7.08 28.70
CA GLU A 225 -2.29 7.63 29.87
C GLU A 225 -1.82 6.89 31.14
N PRO A 226 -1.98 7.48 32.34
CA PRO A 226 -1.55 6.84 33.59
C PRO A 226 -2.11 5.42 33.78
N LYS A 227 -3.35 5.19 33.34
CA LYS A 227 -3.98 3.86 33.39
C LYS A 227 -3.25 2.82 32.53
N ASP A 228 -2.77 3.20 31.35
CA ASP A 228 -2.02 2.30 30.47
C ASP A 228 -0.63 1.98 31.06
N LEU A 229 -0.05 2.92 31.81
CA LEU A 229 1.20 2.73 32.54
C LEU A 229 1.00 1.79 33.74
N ASP A 230 -0.13 1.90 34.45
CA ASP A 230 -0.50 0.97 35.52
C ASP A 230 -0.63 -0.46 34.99
N ASP A 231 -1.24 -0.64 33.82
CA ASP A 231 -1.42 -1.97 33.20
C ASP A 231 -0.09 -2.57 32.67
N LEU A 232 0.79 -1.75 32.08
CA LEU A 232 2.06 -2.21 31.51
C LEU A 232 3.17 -2.40 32.56
N LEU A 233 3.30 -1.45 33.49
CA LEU A 233 4.39 -1.40 34.45
C LEU A 233 3.95 -1.84 35.84
N GLY A 234 2.66 -1.96 36.13
CA GLY A 234 2.12 -2.29 37.45
C GLY A 234 1.95 -1.06 38.34
N GLU A 235 0.80 -0.97 39.02
CA GLU A 235 0.48 0.12 39.95
C GLU A 235 1.61 0.35 40.98
N GLY A 236 2.07 1.60 41.09
CA GLY A 236 3.10 2.01 42.06
C GLY A 236 4.54 1.61 41.72
N ARG A 237 4.79 0.96 40.57
CA ARG A 237 6.15 0.59 40.12
C ARG A 237 6.80 1.61 39.17
N TYR A 238 6.12 2.71 38.86
CA TYR A 238 6.67 3.79 38.03
C TYR A 238 6.42 5.15 38.70
N SER A 239 7.26 6.14 38.37
CA SER A 239 7.09 7.52 38.82
C SER A 239 7.07 8.43 37.59
N MET A 240 5.91 9.03 37.31
CA MET A 240 5.75 9.95 36.19
C MET A 240 6.12 11.37 36.63
N SER A 241 7.32 11.81 36.26
CA SER A 241 7.78 13.17 36.52
C SER A 241 7.49 14.07 35.32
N ARG A 242 6.72 15.14 35.52
CA ARG A 242 6.30 16.10 34.49
C ARG A 242 7.09 17.41 34.52
N ASP A 243 8.05 17.51 35.42
CA ASP A 243 8.87 18.70 35.66
C ASP A 243 10.35 18.29 35.80
N PRO A 244 11.29 18.83 35.01
CA PRO A 244 12.72 18.50 35.09
C PRO A 244 13.30 18.53 36.52
N GLY A 245 12.81 19.41 37.40
CA GLY A 245 13.27 19.44 38.81
C GLY A 245 12.84 18.24 39.66
N SER A 246 11.76 17.55 39.27
CA SER A 246 11.28 16.35 39.96
C SER A 246 11.92 15.05 39.46
N LEU A 247 12.47 15.04 38.24
CA LEU A 247 13.27 13.93 37.69
C LEU A 247 14.59 13.77 38.45
N GLU A 248 15.29 14.87 38.69
CA GLU A 248 16.59 14.86 39.36
C GLU A 248 16.48 14.35 40.81
N ARG A 249 15.39 14.73 41.51
CA ARG A 249 15.06 14.24 42.87
C ARG A 249 14.70 12.75 42.89
N ASN A 250 13.93 12.26 41.92
CA ASN A 250 13.55 10.84 41.85
C ASN A 250 14.72 9.93 41.45
N VAL A 251 15.60 10.37 40.54
CA VAL A 251 16.82 9.64 40.16
C VAL A 251 17.83 9.62 41.31
N GLN A 252 17.95 10.71 42.08
CA GLN A 252 18.77 10.72 43.29
C GLN A 252 18.21 9.77 44.36
N THR A 253 16.89 9.75 44.59
CA THR A 253 16.27 8.88 45.61
C THR A 253 16.31 7.40 45.22
N GLY A 254 16.24 7.06 43.93
CA GLY A 254 16.37 5.69 43.44
C GLY A 254 17.80 5.15 43.46
N ARG A 255 18.82 6.02 43.38
CA ARG A 255 20.24 5.64 43.42
C ARG A 255 20.85 5.72 44.82
N LEU A 256 20.31 6.56 45.71
CA LEU A 256 20.56 6.49 47.14
C LEU A 256 19.68 5.40 47.74
N GLY A 257 20.15 4.15 47.64
CA GLY A 257 19.64 3.07 48.49
C GLY A 257 19.51 3.60 49.91
N ARG A 258 18.29 3.54 50.45
CA ARG A 258 17.89 3.98 51.80
C ARG A 258 19.07 3.81 52.75
N GLU A 259 19.55 4.90 53.36
CA GLU A 259 20.80 4.93 54.12
C GLU A 259 20.74 4.06 55.39
N ILE A 260 20.90 2.74 55.25
CA ILE A 260 20.93 1.78 56.36
C ILE A 260 22.20 1.99 57.22
N TYR A 261 23.18 2.75 56.71
CA TYR A 261 24.44 3.05 57.38
C TYR A 261 24.25 3.71 58.76
N GLY A 262 23.34 4.68 58.88
CA GLY A 262 23.04 5.31 60.17
C GLY A 262 22.46 4.31 61.19
N PHE A 263 21.61 3.40 60.72
CA PHE A 263 21.01 2.35 61.56
C PHE A 263 22.04 1.30 61.99
N LEU A 264 22.98 0.94 61.10
CA LEU A 264 24.07 0.01 61.38
C LEU A 264 25.09 0.59 62.37
N ILE A 265 25.45 1.87 62.24
CA ILE A 265 26.31 2.54 63.24
C ILE A 265 25.60 2.57 64.59
N GLY A 266 24.31 2.93 64.63
CA GLY A 266 23.54 2.93 65.86
C GLY A 266 23.54 1.56 66.55
N LEU A 267 23.31 0.49 65.78
CA LEU A 267 23.38 -0.89 66.28
C LEU A 267 24.78 -1.24 66.82
N LEU A 268 25.84 -0.89 66.10
CA LEU A 268 27.23 -1.13 66.51
C LEU A 268 27.55 -0.44 67.84
N VAL A 269 27.14 0.82 68.00
CA VAL A 269 27.34 1.59 69.24
C VAL A 269 26.57 0.95 70.39
N CYS A 270 25.34 0.48 70.16
CA CYS A 270 24.58 -0.26 71.17
C CYS A 270 25.28 -1.55 71.61
N VAL A 271 25.84 -2.33 70.67
CA VAL A 271 26.60 -3.55 70.98
C VAL A 271 27.84 -3.22 71.80
N PHE A 272 28.59 -2.18 71.44
CA PHE A 272 29.77 -1.73 72.19
C PHE A 272 29.42 -1.28 73.62
N ALA A 273 28.31 -0.55 73.78
CA ALA A 273 27.84 -0.12 75.09
C ALA A 273 27.41 -1.32 75.96
N LEU A 274 26.73 -2.29 75.36
CA LEU A 274 26.38 -3.55 76.03
C LEU A 274 27.63 -4.33 76.44
N GLU A 275 28.62 -4.44 75.56
CA GLU A 275 29.90 -5.08 75.86
C GLU A 275 30.57 -4.42 77.07
N GLN A 276 30.64 -3.09 77.10
CA GLN A 276 31.26 -2.40 78.23
C GLN A 276 30.48 -2.53 79.54
N LEU A 277 29.15 -2.57 79.48
CA LEU A 277 28.34 -2.85 80.67
C LEU A 277 28.60 -4.27 81.18
N THR A 278 28.68 -5.26 80.28
CA THR A 278 28.99 -6.65 80.67
C THR A 278 30.39 -6.80 81.24
N ALA A 279 31.39 -6.14 80.64
CA ALA A 279 32.77 -6.14 81.15
C ALA A 279 32.84 -5.49 82.54
N THR A 280 32.19 -4.34 82.73
CA THR A 280 32.14 -3.65 84.03
C THR A 280 31.44 -4.49 85.10
N TRP A 281 30.40 -5.24 84.72
CA TRP A 281 29.69 -6.13 85.63
C TRP A 281 30.54 -7.34 86.04
N PHE A 282 31.23 -7.98 85.08
CA PHE A 282 32.13 -9.10 85.35
C PHE A 282 33.35 -8.71 86.20
N TYR A 283 33.98 -7.56 85.93
CA TYR A 283 35.10 -7.06 86.74
C TYR A 283 34.69 -6.69 88.18
N ARG A 284 33.40 -6.40 88.42
CA ARG A 284 32.87 -6.19 89.78
C ARG A 284 32.67 -7.48 90.55
N THR A 285 32.38 -8.59 89.88
CA THR A 285 32.19 -9.90 90.51
C THR A 285 33.49 -10.64 90.83
N GLU A 286 34.61 -10.24 90.20
CA GLU A 286 35.93 -10.89 90.40
C GLU A 286 36.78 -10.19 91.48
N ASN A 287 36.36 -9.00 91.92
CA ASN A 287 36.96 -8.24 93.04
C ASN A 287 36.08 -8.23 94.31
N ALA A 288 35.15 -9.17 94.45
CA ALA A 288 34.31 -9.37 95.63
C ALA A 288 34.60 -10.72 96.29
#